data_AF-A0AA50DWZ2-F1
#
_entry.id   AF-A0AA50DWZ2-F1
#
_cell.length_a   1.000
_cell.length_b   1.000
_cell.length_c   1.000
_cell.angle_alpha   90.00
_cell.angle_beta   90.00
_cell.angle_gamma   90.00
#
_symmetry.space_group_name_H-M   'P 1'
#
loop_
_entity.id
_entity.type
_entity.pdbx_description
1 polymer ?
#
loop_
_entity_poly.entity_id
_entity_poly.type
_entity_poly.pdbx_seq_one_letter_code
_entity_poly.pdbx_strand_id
1 'polypeptide(L)'
;MSNCSGSRLPQPKSFPILRPLLTLSAWALQSLVVPPVQAETVLESIKSTGLLEVAIRDDSVPFGFRDGPANQWTGICVDFIQALQAEVSATLGGQPLLVKFYQSSLFNRYNLVAEKVVVVECGLNTIRRDLPLPITFSRPFFVTGTQFLIPADRLGSFDSDGDLRGERIGVLGGTSNSEFLAPVIPKQN
;
A
#
# COMPACT_ATOMS: atom_id res chain seq x y z
N MET A 1 6.93 89.46 -18.78
CA MET A 1 7.88 89.76 -17.69
C MET A 1 8.46 88.42 -17.25
N SER A 2 9.65 88.08 -17.76
CA SER A 2 10.88 87.90 -16.96
C SER A 2 10.99 86.44 -16.48
N ASN A 3 12.08 85.69 -16.61
CA ASN A 3 13.43 85.98 -17.06
C ASN A 3 14.14 84.65 -17.36
N CYS A 4 15.25 84.81 -18.07
CA CYS A 4 16.21 83.86 -18.62
C CYS A 4 17.00 82.98 -17.63
N SER A 5 17.77 82.06 -18.23
CA SER A 5 19.09 81.54 -17.85
C SER A 5 19.05 80.05 -17.48
N GLY A 6 19.77 79.12 -18.11
CA GLY A 6 20.92 79.19 -19.01
C GLY A 6 21.91 78.10 -18.59
N SER A 7 22.34 77.23 -19.49
CA SER A 7 23.70 76.64 -19.56
C SER A 7 23.76 75.51 -20.59
N ARG A 8 24.99 75.27 -21.07
CA ARG A 8 25.36 74.75 -22.38
C ARG A 8 26.07 73.39 -22.23
N LEU A 9 26.21 72.67 -23.35
CA LEU A 9 27.18 71.60 -23.70
C LEU A 9 26.66 70.15 -23.59
N PRO A 10 27.26 69.15 -24.29
CA PRO A 10 28.03 69.16 -25.54
C PRO A 10 27.48 68.15 -26.59
N GLN A 11 27.93 68.28 -27.85
CA GLN A 11 27.61 67.37 -28.96
C GLN A 11 28.39 66.04 -28.86
N PRO A 12 27.74 64.86 -28.92
CA PRO A 12 28.42 63.61 -29.20
C PRO A 12 28.44 63.27 -30.70
N LYS A 13 29.63 62.85 -31.15
CA LYS A 13 30.05 62.57 -32.53
C LYS A 13 29.35 61.34 -33.12
N SER A 14 29.06 61.40 -34.42
CA SER A 14 28.54 60.30 -35.23
C SER A 14 29.58 59.17 -35.35
N PHE A 15 29.23 57.97 -34.90
CA PHE A 15 29.99 56.74 -35.13
C PHE A 15 29.41 55.96 -36.32
N PRO A 16 30.24 55.38 -37.21
CA PRO A 16 29.76 54.64 -38.36
C PRO A 16 29.16 53.29 -37.95
N ILE A 17 28.02 52.96 -38.54
CA ILE A 17 27.28 51.73 -38.34
C ILE A 17 28.06 50.57 -38.97
N LEU A 18 28.70 49.75 -38.14
CA LEU A 18 29.31 48.49 -38.54
C LEU A 18 28.23 47.40 -38.56
N ARG A 19 27.91 46.89 -39.75
CA ARG A 19 26.98 45.77 -39.98
C ARG A 19 27.52 44.50 -39.28
N PRO A 20 26.82 43.90 -38.30
CA PRO A 20 27.20 42.60 -37.81
C PRO A 20 26.78 41.53 -38.82
N LEU A 21 27.75 40.79 -39.34
CA LEU A 21 27.51 39.54 -40.06
C LEU A 21 26.78 38.57 -39.11
N LEU A 22 25.57 38.17 -39.50
CA LEU A 22 24.85 37.05 -38.89
C LEU A 22 25.63 35.76 -39.16
N THR A 23 26.37 35.27 -38.17
CA THR A 23 26.87 33.89 -38.15
C THR A 23 25.80 33.00 -37.53
N LEU A 24 25.10 32.21 -38.34
CA LEU A 24 24.22 31.13 -37.87
C LEU A 24 25.07 30.09 -37.12
N SER A 25 25.01 30.10 -35.79
CA SER A 25 25.48 28.98 -34.97
C SER A 25 24.40 27.90 -34.94
N ALA A 26 24.68 26.78 -35.60
CA ALA A 26 23.84 25.58 -35.55
C ALA A 26 23.94 24.97 -34.14
N TRP A 27 22.95 25.24 -33.30
CA TRP A 27 22.72 24.52 -32.05
C TRP A 27 22.24 23.10 -32.38
N ALA A 28 23.13 22.12 -32.29
CA ALA A 28 22.77 20.72 -32.35
C ALA A 28 21.91 20.36 -31.12
N LEU A 29 20.60 20.17 -31.33
CA LEU A 29 19.72 19.52 -30.35
C LEU A 29 20.19 18.07 -30.19
N GLN A 30 21.01 17.80 -29.18
CA GLN A 30 21.23 16.43 -28.70
C GLN A 30 19.98 16.01 -27.94
N SER A 31 19.15 15.19 -28.56
CA SER A 31 18.04 14.52 -27.90
C SER A 31 18.60 13.60 -26.81
N LEU A 32 18.47 13.97 -25.54
CA LEU A 32 18.69 13.05 -24.43
C LEU A 32 17.67 11.91 -24.57
N VAL A 33 18.13 10.76 -25.05
CA VAL A 33 17.38 9.50 -24.95
C VAL A 33 17.46 9.08 -23.49
N VAL A 34 16.45 9.45 -22.70
CA VAL A 34 16.28 8.94 -21.34
C VAL A 34 15.79 7.49 -21.49
N PRO A 35 16.55 6.47 -21.07
CA PRO A 35 16.06 5.10 -21.12
C PRO A 35 14.81 4.98 -20.22
N PRO A 36 13.82 4.18 -20.62
CA PRO A 36 12.66 3.95 -19.78
C PRO A 36 13.12 3.30 -18.47
N VAL A 37 12.87 3.97 -17.34
CA VAL A 37 13.00 3.36 -16.02
C VAL A 37 11.86 2.36 -15.88
N GLN A 38 12.14 1.07 -16.11
CA GLN A 38 11.20 0.01 -15.75
C GLN A 38 11.17 -0.11 -14.23
N ALA A 39 9.97 -0.06 -13.65
CA ALA A 39 9.79 -0.32 -12.23
C ALA A 39 10.15 -1.79 -11.95
N GLU A 40 11.00 -1.99 -10.93
CA GLU A 40 11.35 -3.33 -10.45
C GLU A 40 10.09 -4.11 -10.05
N THR A 41 9.99 -5.34 -10.55
CA THR A 41 8.91 -6.26 -10.20
C THR A 41 9.14 -6.88 -8.83
N VAL A 42 8.07 -7.41 -8.22
CA VAL A 42 8.18 -8.09 -6.91
C VAL A 42 9.15 -9.28 -6.96
N LEU A 43 9.14 -10.06 -8.05
CA LEU A 43 10.05 -11.20 -8.21
C LEU A 43 11.51 -10.76 -8.37
N GLU A 44 11.77 -9.67 -9.08
CA GLU A 44 13.12 -9.09 -9.19
C GLU A 44 13.63 -8.61 -7.82
N SER A 45 12.76 -7.98 -7.02
CA SER A 45 13.09 -7.53 -5.67
C SER A 45 13.37 -8.70 -4.72
N ILE A 46 12.56 -9.76 -4.76
CA ILE A 46 12.83 -10.99 -3.97
C ILE A 46 14.15 -11.63 -4.42
N LYS A 47 14.43 -11.68 -5.72
CA LYS A 47 15.67 -12.24 -6.26
C LYS A 47 16.89 -11.43 -5.84
N SER A 48 16.80 -10.10 -5.85
CA SER A 48 17.92 -9.22 -5.51
C SER A 48 18.22 -9.21 -4.01
N THR A 49 17.18 -9.29 -3.17
CA THR A 49 17.31 -9.26 -1.71
C THR A 49 17.49 -10.65 -1.07
N GLY A 50 17.00 -11.72 -1.73
CA GLY A 50 16.88 -13.05 -1.15
C GLY A 50 15.81 -13.15 -0.05
N LEU A 51 14.93 -12.15 0.07
CA LEU A 51 13.94 -12.06 1.15
C LEU A 51 12.52 -12.19 0.61
N LEU A 52 11.73 -13.05 1.26
CA LEU A 52 10.28 -13.06 1.18
C LEU A 52 9.72 -12.34 2.41
N GLU A 53 9.42 -11.06 2.27
CA GLU A 53 8.88 -10.22 3.35
C GLU A 53 7.36 -10.41 3.45
N VAL A 54 6.90 -10.90 4.59
CA VAL A 54 5.53 -11.37 4.78
C VAL A 54 4.95 -10.75 6.03
N ALA A 55 3.74 -10.21 5.96
CA ALA A 55 3.00 -9.80 7.14
C ALA A 55 1.93 -10.83 7.54
N ILE A 56 1.81 -11.07 8.84
CA ILE A 56 0.78 -11.94 9.44
C ILE A 56 0.29 -11.27 10.73
N ARG A 57 -1.01 -11.39 11.01
CA ARG A 57 -1.58 -11.00 12.31
C ARG A 57 -1.27 -12.05 13.37
N ASP A 58 -1.00 -11.64 14.60
CA ASP A 58 -0.69 -12.56 15.71
C ASP A 58 -1.91 -12.98 16.53
N ASP A 59 -3.09 -12.46 16.20
CA ASP A 59 -4.35 -12.61 16.95
C ASP A 59 -5.46 -13.29 16.14
N SER A 60 -5.12 -14.03 15.08
CA SER A 60 -6.07 -14.55 14.08
C SER A 60 -6.07 -16.08 14.03
N VAL A 61 -6.30 -16.75 15.16
CA VAL A 61 -6.41 -18.22 15.24
C VAL A 61 -7.57 -18.72 14.35
N PRO A 62 -7.41 -19.80 13.55
CA PRO A 62 -6.21 -20.63 13.35
C PRO A 62 -5.32 -20.22 12.14
N PHE A 63 -5.49 -19.01 11.61
CA PHE A 63 -4.82 -18.56 10.38
C PHE A 63 -3.41 -18.05 10.64
N GLY A 64 -3.30 -17.02 11.46
CA GLY A 64 -2.04 -16.40 11.85
C GLY A 64 -2.11 -16.09 13.33
N PHE A 65 -1.20 -16.68 14.09
CA PHE A 65 -1.07 -16.41 15.51
C PHE A 65 0.33 -16.76 15.98
N ARG A 66 0.65 -16.39 17.21
CA ARG A 66 1.88 -16.85 17.86
C ARG A 66 1.55 -17.79 19.00
N ASP A 67 2.34 -18.84 19.14
CA ASP A 67 2.13 -19.85 20.17
C ASP A 67 3.46 -20.35 20.76
N GLY A 68 3.34 -20.98 21.92
CA GLY A 68 4.42 -21.61 22.68
C GLY A 68 5.32 -20.61 23.42
N PRO A 69 6.23 -21.11 24.27
CA PRO A 69 7.12 -20.28 25.09
C PRO A 69 8.03 -19.36 24.27
N ALA A 70 8.32 -19.74 23.02
CA ALA A 70 9.16 -18.99 22.10
C ALA A 70 8.37 -17.99 21.23
N ASN A 71 7.04 -17.88 21.42
CA ASN A 71 6.17 -16.92 20.73
C ASN A 71 6.32 -17.02 19.19
N GLN A 72 6.36 -18.24 18.64
CA GLN A 72 6.66 -18.46 17.23
C GLN A 72 5.41 -18.29 16.37
N TRP A 73 5.57 -17.76 15.16
CA TRP A 73 4.49 -17.70 14.18
C TRP A 73 3.99 -19.10 13.84
N THR A 74 2.68 -19.28 13.86
CA THR A 74 2.00 -20.54 13.55
C THR A 74 0.64 -20.28 12.88
N GLY A 75 0.02 -21.35 12.39
CA GLY A 75 -1.27 -21.34 11.72
C GLY A 75 -1.20 -21.52 10.20
N ILE A 76 -2.37 -21.60 9.57
CA ILE A 76 -2.54 -21.91 8.14
C ILE A 76 -1.73 -20.96 7.24
N CYS A 77 -1.61 -19.69 7.61
CA CYS A 77 -0.85 -18.71 6.84
C CYS A 77 0.65 -19.00 6.86
N VAL A 78 1.20 -19.56 7.95
CA VAL A 78 2.61 -19.94 7.99
C VAL A 78 2.89 -21.09 7.03
N ASP A 79 2.01 -22.11 7.03
CA ASP A 79 2.11 -23.24 6.11
C ASP A 79 1.99 -22.78 4.64
N PHE A 80 1.04 -21.89 4.36
CA PHE A 80 0.88 -21.29 3.04
C PHE A 80 2.12 -20.54 2.57
N ILE A 81 2.76 -19.78 3.48
CA ILE A 81 3.94 -18.98 3.16
C ILE A 81 5.18 -19.85 2.95
N GLN A 82 5.30 -20.97 3.66
CA GLN A 82 6.36 -21.95 3.39
C GLN A 82 6.19 -22.58 2.00
N ALA A 83 4.96 -22.92 1.60
CA ALA A 83 4.69 -23.40 0.25
C ALA A 83 4.98 -22.31 -0.81
N LEU A 84 4.60 -21.06 -0.55
CA LEU A 84 4.90 -19.92 -1.42
C LEU A 84 6.41 -19.69 -1.56
N GLN A 85 7.17 -19.76 -0.46
CA GLN A 85 8.63 -19.63 -0.48
C GLN A 85 9.28 -20.69 -1.39
N ALA A 86 8.83 -21.94 -1.29
CA ALA A 86 9.34 -23.02 -2.12
C ALA A 86 9.04 -22.78 -3.62
N GLU A 87 7.82 -22.37 -3.95
CA GLU A 87 7.41 -22.09 -5.33
C GLU A 87 8.15 -20.88 -5.93
N VAL A 88 8.31 -19.80 -5.15
CA VAL A 88 9.07 -18.62 -5.58
C VAL A 88 10.54 -18.96 -5.74
N SER A 89 11.12 -19.74 -4.82
CA SER A 89 12.51 -20.22 -4.94
C SER A 89 12.69 -21.02 -6.23
N ALA A 90 11.80 -21.97 -6.52
CA ALA A 90 11.83 -22.76 -7.75
C ALA A 90 11.71 -21.87 -9.00
N THR A 91 10.78 -20.91 -8.99
CA THR A 91 10.59 -19.93 -10.08
C THR A 91 11.84 -19.09 -10.33
N LEU A 92 12.60 -18.78 -9.28
CA LEU A 92 13.85 -18.00 -9.36
C LEU A 92 15.10 -18.85 -9.60
N GLY A 93 14.94 -20.12 -9.99
CA GLY A 93 16.04 -21.02 -10.33
C GLY A 93 16.65 -21.75 -9.14
N GLY A 94 15.88 -21.94 -8.06
CA GLY A 94 16.29 -22.70 -6.87
C GLY A 94 17.15 -21.90 -5.89
N GLN A 95 17.17 -20.57 -5.98
CA GLN A 95 17.90 -19.74 -5.02
C GLN A 95 17.28 -19.86 -3.62
N PRO A 96 18.08 -20.05 -2.56
CA PRO A 96 17.55 -20.08 -1.20
C PRO A 96 16.98 -18.70 -0.84
N LEU A 97 15.74 -18.69 -0.34
CA LEU A 97 15.06 -17.48 0.12
C LEU A 97 14.87 -17.54 1.63
N LEU A 98 14.99 -16.42 2.32
CA LEU A 98 14.63 -16.31 3.74
C LEU A 98 13.25 -15.66 3.87
N VAL A 99 12.41 -16.22 4.74
CA VAL A 99 11.13 -15.58 5.10
C VAL A 99 11.36 -14.63 6.26
N LYS A 100 10.98 -13.36 6.06
CA LYS A 100 11.00 -12.34 7.11
C LYS A 100 9.56 -11.98 7.47
N PHE A 101 9.13 -12.39 8.66
CA PHE A 101 7.79 -12.09 9.15
C PHE A 101 7.70 -10.74 9.83
N TYR A 102 6.66 -9.99 9.47
CA TYR A 102 6.22 -8.75 10.06
C TYR A 102 4.86 -8.96 10.72
N GLN A 103 4.58 -8.22 11.78
CA GLN A 103 3.26 -8.24 12.40
C GLN A 103 2.33 -7.24 11.70
N SER A 104 1.21 -7.72 11.17
CA SER A 104 0.10 -6.87 10.71
C SER A 104 -0.97 -6.71 11.78
N SER A 105 -1.91 -5.82 11.50
CA SER A 105 -3.12 -5.54 12.28
C SER A 105 -4.28 -5.26 11.34
N LEU A 106 -5.49 -5.12 11.90
CA LEU A 106 -6.63 -4.66 11.12
C LEU A 106 -6.39 -3.31 10.44
N PHE A 107 -5.57 -2.44 11.02
CA PHE A 107 -5.43 -1.05 10.59
C PHE A 107 -4.34 -0.85 9.53
N ASN A 108 -3.28 -1.65 9.54
CA ASN A 108 -2.11 -1.45 8.67
C ASN A 108 -1.90 -2.52 7.59
N ARG A 109 -2.61 -3.66 7.63
CA ARG A 109 -2.38 -4.81 6.75
C ARG A 109 -2.33 -4.46 5.25
N TYR A 110 -3.21 -3.59 4.78
CA TYR A 110 -3.24 -3.17 3.38
C TYR A 110 -2.16 -2.17 3.03
N ASN A 111 -1.84 -1.26 3.95
CA ASN A 111 -0.78 -0.27 3.75
C ASN A 111 0.60 -0.93 3.69
N LEU A 112 0.85 -1.96 4.51
CA LEU A 112 2.11 -2.72 4.45
C LEU A 112 2.39 -3.28 3.05
N VAL A 113 1.35 -3.75 2.34
CA VAL A 113 1.48 -4.23 0.95
C VAL A 113 1.54 -3.07 -0.03
N ALA A 114 0.68 -2.06 0.11
CA ALA A 114 0.60 -0.91 -0.80
C ALA A 114 1.91 -0.09 -0.81
N GLU A 115 2.53 0.06 0.35
CA GLU A 115 3.81 0.77 0.55
C GLU A 115 5.02 -0.14 0.28
N LYS A 116 4.80 -1.40 -0.12
CA LYS A 116 5.83 -2.40 -0.41
C LYS A 116 6.78 -2.68 0.76
N VAL A 117 6.30 -2.53 2.00
CA VAL A 117 7.01 -2.97 3.22
C VAL A 117 7.07 -4.49 3.29
N VAL A 118 6.02 -5.15 2.78
CA VAL A 118 5.96 -6.60 2.59
C VAL A 118 5.46 -6.90 1.19
N VAL A 119 5.84 -8.06 0.65
CA VAL A 119 5.36 -8.50 -0.66
C VAL A 119 3.98 -9.15 -0.58
N VAL A 120 3.64 -9.71 0.59
CA VAL A 120 2.34 -10.33 0.85
C VAL A 120 1.95 -10.17 2.31
N GLU A 121 0.66 -9.96 2.54
CA GLU A 121 0.05 -10.14 3.86
C GLU A 121 -0.87 -11.35 3.77
N CYS A 122 -0.75 -12.27 4.74
CA CYS A 122 -1.63 -13.43 4.84
C CYS A 122 -2.45 -13.35 6.12
N GLY A 123 -3.77 -13.47 5.96
CA GLY A 123 -4.70 -13.49 7.08
C GLY A 123 -6.14 -13.63 6.63
N LEU A 124 -7.04 -13.28 7.54
CA LEU A 124 -8.50 -13.35 7.38
C LEU A 124 -9.10 -12.19 6.58
N ASN A 125 -8.46 -11.82 5.47
CA ASN A 125 -8.94 -10.72 4.65
C ASN A 125 -10.11 -11.16 3.76
N THR A 126 -11.28 -10.57 3.99
CA THR A 126 -12.37 -10.64 3.01
C THR A 126 -11.92 -9.96 1.71
N ILE A 127 -12.02 -10.69 0.60
CA ILE A 127 -11.71 -10.18 -0.74
C ILE A 127 -12.73 -9.11 -1.11
N ARG A 128 -12.26 -7.93 -1.50
CA ARG A 128 -13.09 -6.78 -1.87
C ARG A 128 -12.48 -6.01 -3.03
N ARG A 129 -13.32 -5.28 -3.77
CA ARG A 129 -12.92 -4.59 -5.02
C ARG A 129 -12.81 -3.07 -4.87
N ASP A 130 -13.29 -2.53 -3.77
CA ASP A 130 -13.49 -1.11 -3.49
C ASP A 130 -12.37 -0.50 -2.62
N LEU A 131 -11.19 -1.11 -2.59
CA LEU A 131 -10.04 -0.58 -1.87
C LEU A 131 -9.34 0.52 -2.70
N PRO A 132 -9.14 1.73 -2.15
CA PRO A 132 -8.43 2.82 -2.85
C PRO A 132 -6.90 2.63 -2.81
N LEU A 133 -6.42 1.41 -2.61
CA LEU A 133 -5.00 1.06 -2.48
C LEU A 133 -4.57 0.17 -3.65
N PRO A 134 -3.33 0.31 -4.15
CA PRO A 134 -2.82 -0.47 -5.27
C PRO A 134 -2.44 -1.91 -4.85
N ILE A 135 -3.42 -2.66 -4.36
CA ILE A 135 -3.25 -4.04 -3.88
C ILE A 135 -4.18 -4.99 -4.61
N THR A 136 -3.83 -6.26 -4.62
CA THR A 136 -4.65 -7.34 -5.17
C THR A 136 -4.74 -8.49 -4.17
N PHE A 137 -5.77 -9.32 -4.32
CA PHE A 137 -5.96 -10.51 -3.52
C PHE A 137 -5.57 -11.76 -4.30
N SER A 138 -5.11 -12.78 -3.60
CA SER A 138 -4.97 -14.12 -4.14
C SER A 138 -6.34 -14.74 -4.45
N ARG A 139 -6.33 -15.97 -4.97
CA ARG A 139 -7.54 -16.80 -4.97
C ARG A 139 -7.95 -17.11 -3.52
N PRO A 140 -9.26 -17.18 -3.23
CA PRO A 140 -9.71 -17.51 -1.88
C PRO A 140 -9.22 -18.91 -1.49
N PHE A 141 -8.62 -19.02 -0.32
CA PHE A 141 -8.23 -20.30 0.30
C PHE A 141 -9.11 -20.66 1.50
N PHE A 142 -10.00 -19.75 1.94
CA PHE A 142 -10.98 -19.96 2.99
C PHE A 142 -12.27 -19.20 2.67
N VAL A 143 -13.43 -19.79 2.99
CA VAL A 143 -14.75 -19.19 2.77
C VAL A 143 -15.58 -19.35 4.03
N THR A 144 -16.19 -18.24 4.49
CA THR A 144 -17.05 -18.20 5.68
C THR A 144 -18.06 -17.05 5.56
N GLY A 145 -18.98 -16.97 6.51
CA GLY A 145 -19.96 -15.89 6.63
C GLY A 145 -19.95 -15.22 8.01
N THR A 146 -20.56 -14.05 8.10
CA THR A 146 -20.79 -13.34 9.37
C THR A 146 -21.72 -14.17 10.26
N GLN A 147 -21.29 -14.41 11.50
CA GLN A 147 -22.04 -15.17 12.50
C GLN A 147 -21.96 -14.47 13.85
N PHE A 148 -22.92 -14.75 14.73
CA PHE A 148 -22.92 -14.25 16.10
C PHE A 148 -22.42 -15.32 17.07
N LEU A 149 -21.53 -14.91 17.96
CA LEU A 149 -21.19 -15.68 19.15
C LEU A 149 -22.01 -15.12 20.32
N ILE A 150 -22.89 -15.94 20.89
CA ILE A 150 -23.76 -15.54 22.01
C ILE A 150 -23.59 -16.48 23.21
N PRO A 151 -23.89 -16.00 24.43
CA PRO A 151 -24.02 -16.85 25.60
C PRO A 151 -25.08 -17.95 25.39
N ALA A 152 -24.83 -19.14 25.93
CA ALA A 152 -25.70 -20.30 25.73
C ALA A 152 -27.13 -20.09 26.28
N ASP A 153 -27.28 -19.31 27.35
CA ASP A 153 -28.58 -18.95 27.93
C ASP A 153 -29.41 -18.01 27.05
N ARG A 154 -28.82 -17.42 26.00
CA ARG A 154 -29.51 -16.55 25.04
C ARG A 154 -30.02 -17.26 23.78
N LEU A 155 -29.75 -18.56 23.60
CA LEU A 155 -30.11 -19.30 22.38
C LEU A 155 -31.60 -19.25 22.00
N GLY A 156 -32.51 -19.01 22.95
CA GLY A 156 -33.95 -18.88 22.71
C GLY A 156 -34.48 -17.44 22.65
N SER A 157 -33.65 -16.42 22.87
CA SER A 157 -34.06 -15.01 22.91
C SER A 157 -33.33 -14.11 21.93
N PHE A 158 -32.19 -14.55 21.40
CA PHE A 158 -31.47 -13.82 20.36
C PHE A 158 -31.90 -14.32 18.99
N ASP A 159 -32.47 -13.42 18.18
CA ASP A 159 -32.81 -13.68 16.78
C ASP A 159 -31.75 -13.04 15.88
N SER A 160 -30.90 -13.87 15.27
CA SER A 160 -29.82 -13.40 14.38
C SER A 160 -30.33 -12.82 13.06
N ASP A 161 -31.54 -13.21 12.66
CA ASP A 161 -32.17 -12.77 11.41
C ASP A 161 -33.19 -11.64 11.65
N GLY A 162 -33.43 -11.30 12.92
CA GLY A 162 -34.40 -10.31 13.38
C GLY A 162 -33.85 -8.88 13.46
N ASP A 163 -34.62 -8.02 14.14
CA ASP A 163 -34.21 -6.64 14.39
C ASP A 163 -33.15 -6.57 15.48
N LEU A 164 -31.90 -6.31 15.09
CA LEU A 164 -30.77 -6.20 16.02
C LEU A 164 -30.74 -4.83 16.75
N ARG A 165 -31.66 -3.90 16.47
CA ARG A 165 -31.71 -2.61 17.16
C ARG A 165 -32.02 -2.81 18.64
N GLY A 166 -31.15 -2.29 19.50
CA GLY A 166 -31.26 -2.44 20.95
C GLY A 166 -30.39 -3.58 21.52
N GLU A 167 -29.88 -4.47 20.69
CA GLU A 167 -28.86 -5.44 21.10
C GLU A 167 -27.51 -4.75 21.34
N ARG A 168 -26.78 -5.22 22.36
CA ARG A 168 -25.40 -4.78 22.62
C ARG A 168 -24.45 -5.75 21.93
N ILE A 169 -23.98 -5.38 20.74
CA ILE A 169 -23.16 -6.22 19.88
C ILE A 169 -21.73 -5.67 19.84
N GLY A 170 -20.76 -6.49 20.25
CA GLY A 170 -19.35 -6.20 20.06
C GLY A 170 -18.89 -6.62 18.66
N VAL A 171 -18.14 -5.76 17.97
CA VAL A 171 -17.56 -6.07 16.66
C VAL A 171 -16.20 -5.38 16.51
N LEU A 172 -15.25 -6.03 15.83
CA LEU A 172 -13.97 -5.43 15.49
C LEU A 172 -14.15 -4.43 14.35
N GLY A 173 -13.76 -3.18 14.58
CA GLY A 173 -13.77 -2.12 13.56
C GLY A 173 -12.85 -2.43 12.37
N GLY A 174 -13.23 -1.96 11.18
CA GLY A 174 -12.43 -2.18 9.96
C GLY A 174 -12.53 -3.62 9.42
N THR A 175 -13.61 -4.32 9.77
CA THR A 175 -13.95 -5.65 9.26
C THR A 175 -15.25 -5.61 8.45
N SER A 176 -15.44 -6.58 7.56
CA SER A 176 -16.71 -6.79 6.85
C SER A 176 -17.88 -6.99 7.82
N ASN A 177 -17.65 -7.60 9.00
CA ASN A 177 -18.67 -7.72 10.04
C ASN A 177 -19.06 -6.34 10.61
N SER A 178 -18.12 -5.42 10.81
CA SER A 178 -18.44 -4.06 11.25
C SER A 178 -19.19 -3.26 10.18
N GLU A 179 -18.87 -3.48 8.90
CA GLU A 179 -19.59 -2.87 7.77
C GLU A 179 -21.02 -3.42 7.66
N PHE A 180 -21.21 -4.73 7.84
CA PHE A 180 -22.52 -5.38 7.88
C PHE A 180 -23.41 -4.81 8.99
N LEU A 181 -22.84 -4.57 10.18
CA LEU A 181 -23.58 -4.06 11.34
C LEU A 181 -23.75 -2.53 11.35
N ALA A 182 -23.02 -1.79 10.52
CA ALA A 182 -23.03 -0.33 10.52
C ALA A 182 -24.42 0.32 10.36
N PRO A 183 -25.38 -0.24 9.60
CA PRO A 183 -26.74 0.30 9.53
C PRO A 183 -27.55 0.12 10.82
N VAL A 184 -27.16 -0.81 11.70
CA VAL A 184 -27.97 -1.27 12.84
C VAL A 184 -27.39 -0.82 14.18
N ILE A 185 -26.07 -0.58 14.25
CA ILE A 185 -25.38 -0.16 15.47
C ILE A 185 -25.09 1.35 15.44
N PRO A 186 -25.55 2.13 16.43
CA PRO A 186 -25.14 3.53 16.58
C PRO A 186 -23.61 3.62 16.71
N LYS A 187 -22.96 4.51 15.96
CA LYS A 187 -21.51 4.72 16.08
C LYS A 187 -21.14 5.02 17.55
N GLN A 188 -20.39 4.13 18.17
CA GLN A 188 -19.79 4.37 19.48
C GLN A 188 -18.46 5.11 19.25
N ASN A 189 -18.37 6.32 19.78
CA ASN A 189 -17.17 7.17 19.79
C ASN A 189 -16.13 6.63 20.78
#